data_AF-A0A8J7X5N0-F1
#
_entry.id   AF-A0A8J7X5N0-F1
#
_cell.length_a   1.000
_cell.length_b   1.000
_cell.length_c   1.000
_cell.angle_alpha   90.00
_cell.angle_beta   90.00
_cell.angle_gamma   90.00
#
_symmetry.space_group_name_H-M   'P 1'
#
loop_
_entity.id
_entity.type
_entity.pdbx_description
1 polymer ?
#
loop_
_entity_poly.entity_id
_entity_poly.type
_entity_poly.pdbx_seq_one_letter_code
_entity_poly.pdbx_strand_id
1 'polypeptide(L)'
;NKLVDCDDASYCSGDPKCKYVVSGKVVDGFGHPMKYVYVGLVIGGESSKSTWASNFTDEKGVFEIDYTNYMVNYLQNRKPGDPDRKHAGFFNIVLHDKDERFQILYDYGKVGSLFYVTTKEFEFPSKSNYLIWLNENDPYINDYTGKPYSPEVIWGASYNYYLLEKVFTFVKDEFGFKFQGSGNSMPLKAYIYSGETNTAFYSPSRRGGGIFMSPVDSRHDNTQNPENGIWHEFFHACMYNQYGSWSSYGSVGENHAGFKNENTGDSFEEAFAEFWPNIVSKKLDGDDAGIYAGIWNMELNYKSWTRQGFDEEFSFASMLWDLTDDKSDSGDDIQVDYHDLWTVLMSKPHRNMKSVYDSLVAKWPKKKSEIDGIFVSHGLFKDTGEGNGKYDVGEPFWDVNNNYGWDIGESFIDVGTPESFKVLSYVFGPYQVYNPGNDTIGTPSNYERPNRINKPLNHDSYVSLNVLSNSKKVDDGIYKIKYKFKDSSLDYETYGYVDPDAGKVYVELPPGEYEATAQVSVDNYEDSGITEVSLKDYYSPETAGRGYMKSATLYVGEKKENYCRSDLDCDRGIECVDNICGGSSSAEGVCCLLGVFSVPAMALGTGILLLAVGYIFYRKKGN
;
A
#
# COMPACT_ATOMS: atom_id res chain seq x y z
N ASN A 1 36.53 -10.45 2.00
CA ASN A 1 37.10 -10.70 3.35
C ASN A 1 37.94 -11.98 3.32
N LYS A 2 39.25 -11.87 3.56
CA LYS A 2 40.13 -13.04 3.77
C LYS A 2 39.79 -13.62 5.15
N LEU A 3 39.03 -14.70 5.19
CA LEU A 3 38.92 -15.54 6.38
C LEU A 3 40.29 -16.20 6.58
N VAL A 4 40.84 -16.04 7.79
CA VAL A 4 42.02 -16.80 8.21
C VAL A 4 41.60 -18.26 8.26
N ASP A 5 42.36 -19.09 7.55
CA ASP A 5 42.13 -20.53 7.43
C ASP A 5 42.47 -21.20 8.77
N CYS A 6 41.47 -21.35 9.64
CA CYS A 6 41.59 -22.03 10.93
C CYS A 6 41.02 -23.46 10.82
N ASP A 7 41.57 -24.27 9.94
CA ASP A 7 41.24 -25.71 9.82
C ASP A 7 41.73 -26.53 11.04
N ASP A 8 42.39 -25.91 12.03
CA ASP A 8 42.77 -26.53 13.30
C ASP A 8 42.15 -25.74 14.48
N ALA A 9 41.11 -26.30 15.09
CA ALA A 9 40.49 -25.76 16.32
C ALA A 9 41.46 -25.65 17.52
N SER A 10 42.66 -26.22 17.39
CA SER A 10 43.74 -26.14 18.37
C SER A 10 44.42 -24.75 18.44
N TYR A 11 44.37 -23.92 17.39
CA TYR A 11 45.15 -22.66 17.32
C TYR A 11 44.51 -21.42 17.96
N CYS A 12 43.20 -21.40 18.21
CA CYS A 12 42.56 -20.21 18.80
C CYS A 12 42.53 -20.21 20.33
N SER A 13 43.03 -21.27 20.97
CA SER A 13 43.16 -21.35 22.43
C SER A 13 44.37 -20.55 22.92
N GLY A 14 44.32 -19.21 22.83
CA GLY A 14 45.31 -18.33 23.46
C GLY A 14 45.77 -17.11 22.67
N ASP A 15 45.43 -16.98 21.39
CA ASP A 15 45.69 -15.74 20.63
C ASP A 15 44.50 -14.76 20.79
N PRO A 16 44.66 -13.62 21.49
CA PRO A 16 43.61 -12.60 21.62
C PRO A 16 43.19 -11.98 20.29
N LYS A 17 43.90 -12.26 19.18
CA LYS A 17 43.54 -11.84 17.83
C LYS A 17 42.64 -12.83 17.09
N CYS A 18 42.50 -14.09 17.56
CA CYS A 18 41.57 -15.02 16.91
C CYS A 18 40.13 -14.63 17.26
N LYS A 19 39.32 -14.39 16.22
CA LYS A 19 37.89 -14.13 16.34
C LYS A 19 37.08 -15.22 15.66
N TYR A 20 36.04 -15.68 16.33
CA TYR A 20 34.98 -16.47 15.73
C TYR A 20 33.86 -15.52 15.32
N VAL A 21 33.67 -15.39 14.01
CA VAL A 21 32.72 -14.47 13.42
C VAL A 21 31.86 -15.23 12.43
N VAL A 22 30.55 -14.98 12.48
CA VAL A 22 29.62 -15.42 11.44
C VAL A 22 29.00 -14.20 10.78
N SER A 23 28.93 -14.20 9.46
CA SER A 23 28.36 -13.09 8.70
C SER A 23 27.38 -13.59 7.66
N GLY A 24 26.40 -12.76 7.35
CA GLY A 24 25.44 -13.05 6.31
C GLY A 24 24.63 -11.85 5.87
N LYS A 25 23.63 -12.08 5.02
CA LYS A 25 22.70 -11.06 4.57
C LYS A 25 21.26 -11.54 4.83
N VAL A 26 20.41 -10.64 5.30
CA VAL A 26 18.96 -10.84 5.46
C VAL A 26 18.24 -10.04 4.38
N VAL A 27 17.37 -10.72 3.65
CA VAL A 27 16.48 -10.13 2.65
C VAL A 27 15.05 -10.57 2.91
N ASP A 28 14.07 -9.76 2.49
CA ASP A 28 12.66 -10.15 2.49
C ASP A 28 12.36 -11.21 1.42
N GLY A 29 11.08 -11.58 1.28
CA GLY A 29 10.63 -12.54 0.26
C GLY A 29 10.97 -12.14 -1.18
N PHE A 30 11.24 -10.86 -1.43
CA PHE A 30 11.51 -10.26 -2.75
C PHE A 30 12.98 -9.93 -2.97
N GLY A 31 13.85 -10.30 -2.03
CA GLY A 31 15.28 -10.00 -2.13
C GLY A 31 15.66 -8.58 -1.73
N HIS A 32 14.73 -7.76 -1.22
CA HIS A 32 15.05 -6.44 -0.69
C HIS A 32 15.89 -6.59 0.59
N PRO A 33 16.97 -5.80 0.74
CA PRO A 33 17.75 -5.81 1.97
C PRO A 33 16.92 -5.38 3.19
N MET A 34 16.85 -6.24 4.22
CA MET A 34 16.24 -5.86 5.50
C MET A 34 17.24 -5.08 6.34
N LYS A 35 17.17 -3.75 6.26
CA LYS A 35 18.09 -2.86 7.00
C LYS A 35 17.79 -2.90 8.49
N TYR A 36 18.83 -2.87 9.31
CA TYR A 36 18.72 -2.68 10.76
C TYR A 36 17.85 -3.70 11.50
N VAL A 37 17.66 -4.90 10.94
CA VAL A 37 16.90 -5.98 11.58
C VAL A 37 17.78 -6.72 12.58
N TYR A 38 17.21 -7.12 13.71
CA TYR A 38 17.91 -7.88 14.74
C TYR A 38 18.17 -9.33 14.28
N VAL A 39 19.42 -9.78 14.40
CA VAL A 39 19.85 -11.15 14.12
C VAL A 39 20.52 -11.72 15.36
N GLY A 40 19.88 -12.71 15.98
CA GLY A 40 20.45 -13.51 17.06
C GLY A 40 21.02 -14.82 16.54
N LEU A 41 22.21 -15.19 16.97
CA LEU A 41 22.79 -16.51 16.83
C LEU A 41 22.61 -17.27 18.15
N VAL A 42 21.92 -18.42 18.08
CA VAL A 42 21.74 -19.34 19.22
C VAL A 42 22.66 -20.54 19.01
N ILE A 43 23.50 -20.83 20.02
CA ILE A 43 24.48 -21.91 19.95
C ILE A 43 24.29 -22.89 21.11
N GLY A 44 24.11 -24.18 20.80
CA GLY A 44 24.01 -25.28 21.75
C GLY A 44 22.65 -26.00 21.75
N GLY A 45 22.68 -27.32 22.00
CA GLY A 45 21.51 -28.20 22.05
C GLY A 45 20.84 -28.30 23.43
N GLU A 46 19.53 -28.54 23.40
CA GLU A 46 18.52 -28.51 24.49
C GLU A 46 18.37 -27.16 25.22
N SER A 47 17.12 -26.70 25.32
CA SER A 47 16.65 -25.34 25.68
C SER A 47 17.15 -24.73 26.99
N SER A 48 17.87 -25.48 27.84
CA SER A 48 18.33 -25.02 29.14
C SER A 48 19.78 -24.51 29.17
N LYS A 49 20.55 -24.63 28.07
CA LYS A 49 21.98 -24.24 28.01
C LYS A 49 22.40 -23.52 26.72
N SER A 50 21.45 -22.93 25.99
CA SER A 50 21.79 -22.15 24.80
C SER A 50 22.52 -20.87 25.17
N THR A 51 23.55 -20.52 24.40
CA THR A 51 24.19 -19.19 24.48
C THR A 51 23.77 -18.36 23.28
N TRP A 52 23.67 -17.05 23.50
CA TRP A 52 23.16 -16.09 22.54
C TRP A 52 24.25 -15.06 22.23
N ALA A 53 24.48 -14.83 20.95
CA ALA A 53 25.20 -13.66 20.44
C ALA A 53 24.27 -12.97 19.43
N SER A 54 24.37 -11.66 19.25
CA SER A 54 23.51 -10.96 18.30
C SER A 54 24.15 -9.72 17.73
N ASN A 55 23.64 -9.29 16.58
CA ASN A 55 23.92 -8.00 15.98
C ASN A 55 22.72 -7.56 15.14
N PHE A 56 22.78 -6.35 14.60
CA PHE A 56 21.82 -5.86 13.61
C PHE A 56 22.44 -5.90 12.22
N THR A 57 21.59 -5.96 11.20
CA THR A 57 22.03 -5.76 9.82
C THR A 57 22.38 -4.29 9.55
N ASP A 58 23.23 -4.05 8.56
CA ASP A 58 23.53 -2.72 8.01
C ASP A 58 22.50 -2.29 6.94
N GLU A 59 22.77 -1.16 6.26
CA GLU A 59 21.92 -0.64 5.17
C GLU A 59 21.77 -1.59 3.96
N LYS A 60 22.66 -2.58 3.85
CA LYS A 60 22.65 -3.59 2.80
C LYS A 60 22.09 -4.91 3.30
N GLY A 61 21.49 -4.93 4.49
CA GLY A 61 20.96 -6.14 5.12
C GLY A 61 22.06 -7.09 5.60
N VAL A 62 23.33 -6.67 5.66
CA VAL A 62 24.46 -7.52 6.04
C VAL A 62 24.68 -7.48 7.54
N PHE A 63 24.85 -8.65 8.18
CA PHE A 63 25.18 -8.77 9.60
C PHE A 63 26.55 -9.45 9.79
N GLU A 64 27.18 -9.17 10.93
CA GLU A 64 28.40 -9.82 11.40
C GLU A 64 28.28 -10.04 12.92
N ILE A 65 28.30 -11.28 13.40
CA ILE A 65 28.17 -11.63 14.82
C ILE A 65 29.50 -12.20 15.31
N ASP A 66 30.14 -11.51 16.25
CA ASP A 66 31.30 -11.98 16.98
C ASP A 66 30.85 -12.87 18.15
N TYR A 67 31.12 -14.17 18.06
CA TYR A 67 30.78 -15.18 19.07
C TYR A 67 32.02 -15.81 19.70
N THR A 68 33.16 -15.09 19.65
CA THR A 68 34.47 -15.54 20.16
C THR A 68 34.42 -15.97 21.62
N ASN A 69 33.80 -15.15 22.47
CA ASN A 69 33.71 -15.43 23.91
C ASN A 69 32.99 -16.75 24.20
N TYR A 70 31.95 -17.09 23.42
CA TYR A 70 31.27 -18.37 23.55
C TYR A 70 32.21 -19.52 23.18
N MET A 71 32.82 -19.45 22.00
CA MET A 71 33.70 -20.52 21.52
C MET A 71 34.88 -20.75 22.45
N VAL A 72 35.51 -19.69 22.97
CA VAL A 72 36.62 -19.80 23.93
C VAL A 72 36.17 -20.48 25.23
N ASN A 73 35.09 -20.00 25.86
CA ASN A 73 34.56 -20.59 27.09
C ASN A 73 34.16 -22.06 26.89
N TYR A 74 33.56 -22.35 25.75
CA TYR A 74 33.13 -23.69 25.39
C TYR A 74 34.31 -24.64 25.17
N LEU A 75 35.33 -24.21 24.42
CA LEU A 75 36.54 -25.00 24.18
C LEU A 75 37.33 -25.25 25.47
N GLN A 76 37.40 -24.27 26.37
CA GLN A 76 38.12 -24.40 27.66
C GLN A 76 37.45 -25.35 28.65
N ASN A 77 36.13 -25.46 28.64
CA ASN A 77 35.38 -26.26 29.60
C ASN A 77 35.18 -27.73 29.18
N ARG A 78 35.83 -28.20 28.10
CA ARG A 78 35.57 -29.51 27.50
C ARG A 78 36.71 -30.52 27.71
N LYS A 79 36.32 -31.75 28.07
CA LYS A 79 37.20 -32.92 28.06
C LYS A 79 37.36 -33.47 26.63
N PRO A 80 38.57 -33.87 26.20
CA PRO A 80 38.77 -34.56 24.91
C PRO A 80 37.93 -35.85 24.81
N GLY A 81 37.25 -36.08 23.68
CA GLY A 81 36.62 -37.38 23.33
C GLY A 81 35.11 -37.55 23.56
N ASP A 82 34.35 -36.47 23.74
CA ASP A 82 32.89 -36.52 23.95
C ASP A 82 32.11 -36.61 22.60
N PRO A 83 31.39 -37.71 22.31
CA PRO A 83 30.83 -38.02 20.99
C PRO A 83 29.46 -37.39 20.66
N ASP A 84 28.76 -36.78 21.62
CA ASP A 84 27.39 -36.25 21.42
C ASP A 84 27.33 -34.87 20.71
N ARG A 85 28.31 -34.55 19.85
CA ARG A 85 28.65 -33.17 19.49
C ARG A 85 28.52 -32.85 18.01
N LYS A 86 27.27 -32.78 17.52
CA LYS A 86 26.98 -31.92 16.37
C LYS A 86 26.96 -30.48 16.87
N HIS A 87 27.83 -29.63 16.32
CA HIS A 87 27.94 -28.22 16.69
C HIS A 87 26.82 -27.43 16.07
N ALA A 88 25.64 -27.62 16.63
CA ALA A 88 24.43 -27.26 15.97
C ALA A 88 23.99 -25.89 16.53
N GLY A 89 23.79 -24.94 15.62
CA GLY A 89 23.34 -23.58 15.95
C GLY A 89 22.34 -23.10 14.92
N PHE A 90 21.57 -22.08 15.27
CA PHE A 90 20.55 -21.51 14.40
C PHE A 90 20.47 -20.00 14.60
N PHE A 91 19.98 -19.29 13.59
CA PHE A 91 19.69 -17.87 13.71
C PHE A 91 18.23 -17.64 14.12
N ASN A 92 18.01 -16.60 14.91
CA ASN A 92 16.72 -16.01 15.23
C ASN A 92 16.71 -14.58 14.70
N ILE A 93 15.94 -14.31 13.65
CA ILE A 93 15.71 -12.96 13.15
C ILE A 93 14.46 -12.43 13.83
N VAL A 94 14.57 -11.23 14.41
CA VAL A 94 13.45 -10.53 15.03
C VAL A 94 13.21 -9.26 14.24
N LEU A 95 11.98 -9.06 13.78
CA LEU A 95 11.57 -7.90 12.99
C LEU A 95 11.44 -6.65 13.88
N HIS A 96 12.57 -6.22 14.40
CA HIS A 96 12.76 -5.09 15.29
C HIS A 96 13.90 -4.24 14.74
N ASP A 97 13.64 -2.96 14.55
CA ASP A 97 14.61 -1.98 14.11
C ASP A 97 15.68 -1.67 15.17
N LYS A 98 16.93 -1.49 14.72
CA LYS A 98 18.12 -1.21 15.55
C LYS A 98 17.97 -0.01 16.47
N ASP A 99 17.29 1.03 16.02
CA ASP A 99 17.13 2.28 16.75
C ASP A 99 15.84 2.28 17.60
N GLU A 100 15.22 1.10 17.77
CA GLU A 100 13.92 0.92 18.44
C GLU A 100 12.85 1.85 17.86
N ARG A 101 12.92 2.12 16.54
CA ARG A 101 11.94 2.95 15.84
C ARG A 101 10.60 2.23 15.73
N PHE A 102 10.64 0.97 15.33
CA PHE A 102 9.45 0.15 15.13
C PHE A 102 9.71 -1.35 15.28
N GLN A 103 8.62 -2.11 15.41
CA GLN A 103 8.62 -3.56 15.46
C GLN A 103 7.39 -4.15 14.74
N ILE A 104 7.58 -5.27 14.04
CA ILE A 104 6.50 -6.07 13.44
C ILE A 104 6.14 -7.22 14.37
N LEU A 105 4.85 -7.34 14.70
CA LEU A 105 4.30 -8.33 15.61
C LEU A 105 3.21 -9.14 14.91
N TYR A 106 3.20 -10.45 15.10
CA TYR A 106 2.12 -11.30 14.58
C TYR A 106 0.97 -11.39 15.59
N ASP A 107 -0.28 -11.22 15.12
CA ASP A 107 -1.45 -11.02 15.98
C ASP A 107 -2.70 -11.83 15.58
N TYR A 108 -2.59 -13.14 15.40
CA TYR A 108 -3.77 -13.97 15.10
C TYR A 108 -4.64 -14.28 16.34
N GLY A 109 -5.21 -13.23 16.95
CA GLY A 109 -6.14 -13.33 18.09
C GLY A 109 -5.50 -13.67 19.44
N LYS A 110 -4.18 -13.42 19.59
CA LYS A 110 -3.43 -13.60 20.84
C LYS A 110 -2.68 -12.32 21.19
N VAL A 111 -2.24 -12.16 22.45
CA VAL A 111 -1.35 -11.08 22.88
C VAL A 111 -0.19 -10.99 21.89
N GLY A 112 -0.11 -9.91 21.11
CA GLY A 112 0.79 -9.79 19.96
C GLY A 112 2.18 -10.33 20.26
N SER A 113 2.59 -11.35 19.51
CA SER A 113 3.86 -12.04 19.74
C SER A 113 4.93 -11.46 18.83
N LEU A 114 6.15 -11.33 19.37
CA LEU A 114 7.33 -11.03 18.55
C LEU A 114 7.45 -12.06 17.43
N PHE A 115 7.67 -11.58 16.22
CA PHE A 115 7.93 -12.42 15.06
C PHE A 115 9.36 -12.95 15.15
N TYR A 116 9.52 -14.26 15.30
CA TYR A 116 10.82 -14.93 15.26
C TYR A 116 10.90 -15.75 13.98
N VAL A 117 11.87 -15.44 13.14
CA VAL A 117 12.27 -16.34 12.06
C VAL A 117 13.47 -17.14 12.55
N THR A 118 13.27 -18.45 12.72
CA THR A 118 14.33 -19.37 13.11
C THR A 118 14.86 -20.10 11.88
N THR A 119 16.18 -20.08 11.62
CA THR A 119 16.77 -20.86 10.52
C THR A 119 16.90 -22.33 10.88
N LYS A 120 17.13 -23.19 9.87
CA LYS A 120 17.63 -24.55 10.12
C LYS A 120 18.90 -24.52 10.97
N GLU A 121 19.00 -25.56 11.79
CA GLU A 121 20.20 -25.82 12.56
C GLU A 121 21.36 -26.20 11.63
N PHE A 122 22.53 -25.61 11.83
CA PHE A 122 23.72 -25.83 11.01
C PHE A 122 24.94 -26.18 11.86
N GLU A 123 25.87 -26.96 11.29
CA GLU A 123 27.08 -27.43 11.98
C GLU A 123 28.28 -26.46 11.81
N PHE A 124 28.88 -26.03 12.92
CA PHE A 124 30.17 -25.31 12.94
C PHE A 124 31.38 -26.29 12.94
N PRO A 125 32.58 -25.94 12.40
CA PRO A 125 32.96 -24.75 11.65
C PRO A 125 33.20 -25.12 10.18
N SER A 126 32.16 -25.15 9.35
CA SER A 126 32.39 -25.17 7.90
C SER A 126 32.58 -23.73 7.42
N LYS A 127 33.65 -23.45 6.66
CA LYS A 127 33.91 -22.13 6.04
C LYS A 127 32.66 -21.66 5.29
N SER A 128 31.86 -20.75 5.85
CA SER A 128 30.61 -20.37 5.19
C SER A 128 30.22 -18.91 5.46
N ASN A 129 29.95 -18.20 4.36
CA ASN A 129 29.12 -17.00 4.35
C ASN A 129 27.68 -17.49 4.26
N TYR A 130 26.81 -17.07 5.17
CA TYR A 130 25.40 -17.47 5.14
C TYR A 130 24.58 -16.42 4.41
N LEU A 131 23.74 -16.83 3.47
CA LEU A 131 22.71 -15.97 2.91
C LEU A 131 21.38 -16.45 3.48
N ILE A 132 20.71 -15.63 4.27
CA ILE A 132 19.42 -15.98 4.87
C ILE A 132 18.33 -15.35 4.00
N TRP A 133 17.66 -16.21 3.23
CA TRP A 133 16.44 -15.85 2.53
C TRP A 133 15.25 -16.14 3.42
N LEU A 134 14.39 -15.15 3.62
CA LEU A 134 13.08 -15.37 4.23
C LEU A 134 12.11 -15.86 3.14
N ASN A 135 12.37 -17.03 2.54
CA ASN A 135 11.56 -17.58 1.44
C ASN A 135 10.93 -18.95 1.76
N GLU A 136 9.98 -19.36 0.92
CA GLU A 136 9.13 -20.56 1.00
C GLU A 136 9.88 -21.90 1.16
N ASN A 137 11.16 -21.95 0.83
CA ASN A 137 11.95 -23.18 0.80
C ASN A 137 12.71 -23.47 2.11
N ASP A 138 12.57 -22.62 3.15
CA ASP A 138 13.13 -22.89 4.48
C ASP A 138 12.06 -23.29 5.53
N PRO A 139 11.80 -24.61 5.72
CA PRO A 139 10.61 -25.15 6.40
C PRO A 139 10.48 -24.97 7.92
N TYR A 140 11.19 -24.05 8.59
CA TYR A 140 11.22 -24.02 10.06
C TYR A 140 11.06 -22.65 10.74
N ILE A 141 10.14 -21.83 10.23
CA ILE A 141 9.74 -20.59 10.91
C ILE A 141 8.61 -20.91 11.88
N ASN A 142 8.96 -21.16 13.14
CA ASN A 142 8.00 -21.52 14.18
C ASN A 142 7.43 -20.28 14.87
N ASP A 143 6.13 -20.28 15.13
CA ASP A 143 5.52 -19.38 16.12
C ASP A 143 6.10 -19.66 17.52
N TYR A 144 5.79 -18.79 18.49
CA TYR A 144 6.22 -18.99 19.89
C TYR A 144 5.75 -20.34 20.48
N THR A 145 4.79 -21.02 19.82
CA THR A 145 4.28 -22.35 20.21
C THR A 145 4.95 -23.52 19.49
N GLY A 146 5.92 -23.26 18.60
CA GLY A 146 6.62 -24.29 17.84
C GLY A 146 5.91 -24.74 16.56
N LYS A 147 4.90 -23.99 16.08
CA LYS A 147 4.16 -24.33 14.85
C LYS A 147 4.69 -23.54 13.67
N PRO A 148 4.92 -24.17 12.50
CA PRO A 148 5.38 -23.46 11.32
C PRO A 148 4.34 -22.43 10.84
N TYR A 149 4.79 -21.21 10.54
CA TYR A 149 4.00 -20.23 9.81
C TYR A 149 3.88 -20.63 8.33
N SER A 150 2.80 -20.21 7.66
CA SER A 150 2.72 -20.33 6.21
C SER A 150 3.71 -19.35 5.55
N PRO A 151 4.34 -19.69 4.41
CA PRO A 151 5.25 -18.81 3.70
C PRO A 151 4.69 -17.39 3.47
N GLU A 152 3.40 -17.29 3.20
CA GLU A 152 2.70 -16.03 2.93
C GLU A 152 2.76 -15.08 4.13
N VAL A 153 2.67 -15.61 5.37
CA VAL A 153 2.75 -14.81 6.60
C VAL A 153 4.14 -14.19 6.76
N ILE A 154 5.19 -14.94 6.41
CA ILE A 154 6.57 -14.49 6.50
C ILE A 154 6.87 -13.43 5.44
N TRP A 155 6.36 -13.63 4.23
CA TRP A 155 6.50 -12.65 3.16
C TRP A 155 5.76 -11.36 3.51
N GLY A 156 4.50 -11.48 3.97
CA GLY A 156 3.76 -10.34 4.49
C GLY A 156 4.51 -9.62 5.61
N ALA A 157 5.08 -10.35 6.57
CA ALA A 157 5.81 -9.75 7.68
C ALA A 157 7.11 -9.05 7.27
N SER A 158 7.93 -9.71 6.46
CA SER A 158 9.20 -9.16 5.99
C SER A 158 9.01 -7.99 5.04
N TYR A 159 7.99 -8.05 4.18
CA TYR A 159 7.62 -6.95 3.29
C TYR A 159 7.09 -5.74 4.07
N ASN A 160 6.19 -5.94 5.03
CA ASN A 160 5.71 -4.84 5.88
C ASN A 160 6.84 -4.23 6.72
N TYR A 161 7.82 -5.03 7.17
CA TYR A 161 9.03 -4.48 7.79
C TYR A 161 9.79 -3.56 6.82
N TYR A 162 10.03 -4.03 5.59
CA TYR A 162 10.72 -3.26 4.55
C TYR A 162 9.99 -1.95 4.22
N LEU A 163 8.67 -2.01 4.01
CA LEU A 163 7.83 -0.85 3.74
C LEU A 163 7.85 0.17 4.89
N LEU A 164 7.76 -0.30 6.13
CA LEU A 164 7.80 0.55 7.32
C LEU A 164 9.19 1.18 7.52
N GLU A 165 10.27 0.44 7.28
CA GLU A 165 11.64 0.99 7.28
C GLU A 165 11.78 2.13 6.28
N LYS A 166 11.30 1.90 5.05
CA LYS A 166 11.38 2.84 3.94
C LYS A 166 10.70 4.17 4.27
N VAL A 167 9.46 4.14 4.77
CA VAL A 167 8.71 5.36 5.10
C VAL A 167 9.22 6.05 6.37
N PHE A 168 9.68 5.30 7.39
CA PHE A 168 10.33 5.88 8.57
C PHE A 168 11.58 6.66 8.20
N THR A 169 12.43 6.06 7.37
CA THR A 169 13.68 6.68 6.92
C THR A 169 13.39 7.92 6.07
N PHE A 170 12.41 7.84 5.14
CA PHE A 170 11.95 9.01 4.38
C PHE A 170 11.50 10.16 5.30
N VAL A 171 10.56 9.92 6.21
CA VAL A 171 10.01 10.98 7.07
C VAL A 171 11.07 11.57 8.00
N LYS A 172 12.00 10.75 8.49
CA LYS A 172 13.14 11.22 9.29
C LYS A 172 14.09 12.09 8.47
N ASP A 173 14.50 11.64 7.29
CA ASP A 173 15.57 12.27 6.51
C ASP A 173 15.05 13.50 5.75
N GLU A 174 13.84 13.44 5.20
CA GLU A 174 13.22 14.56 4.47
C GLU A 174 12.70 15.64 5.41
N PHE A 175 11.98 15.26 6.47
CA PHE A 175 11.30 16.24 7.33
C PHE A 175 12.01 16.51 8.66
N GLY A 176 13.07 15.77 8.99
CA GLY A 176 13.72 15.85 10.30
C GLY A 176 12.78 15.45 11.44
N PHE A 177 11.74 14.66 11.14
CA PHE A 177 10.69 14.33 12.10
C PHE A 177 11.24 13.49 13.24
N LYS A 178 10.84 13.83 14.47
CA LYS A 178 11.30 13.15 15.69
C LYS A 178 10.13 12.42 16.32
N PHE A 179 10.21 11.10 16.34
CA PHE A 179 9.25 10.25 17.04
C PHE A 179 9.49 10.37 18.54
N GLN A 180 8.75 11.26 19.22
CA GLN A 180 9.03 11.61 20.63
C GLN A 180 8.29 10.73 21.65
N GLY A 181 7.58 9.69 21.23
CA GLY A 181 6.86 8.79 22.15
C GLY A 181 5.87 9.50 23.09
N SER A 182 5.41 10.70 22.73
CA SER A 182 4.47 11.54 23.47
C SER A 182 3.11 10.83 23.63
N GLY A 183 3.02 9.93 24.60
CA GLY A 183 1.81 9.21 24.99
C GLY A 183 1.70 7.76 24.51
N ASN A 184 2.48 7.34 23.51
CA ASN A 184 2.44 5.99 22.93
C ASN A 184 3.81 5.30 22.99
N SER A 185 3.82 3.97 23.19
CA SER A 185 5.06 3.20 23.32
C SER A 185 5.83 3.20 22.00
N MET A 186 6.90 3.98 21.89
CA MET A 186 8.02 3.61 21.02
C MET A 186 8.65 2.33 21.59
N PRO A 187 9.10 1.37 20.76
CA PRO A 187 9.00 1.33 19.29
C PRO A 187 7.56 1.29 18.78
N LEU A 188 7.27 1.95 17.64
CA LEU A 188 5.96 1.84 16.97
C LEU A 188 5.71 0.37 16.61
N LYS A 189 4.57 -0.15 17.03
CA LYS A 189 4.23 -1.56 16.85
C LYS A 189 3.30 -1.70 15.65
N ALA A 190 3.62 -2.57 14.71
CA ALA A 190 2.70 -2.99 13.66
C ALA A 190 2.27 -4.45 13.91
N TYR A 191 1.01 -4.64 14.25
CA TYR A 191 0.36 -5.93 14.49
C TYR A 191 -0.21 -6.43 13.16
N ILE A 192 0.56 -7.26 12.47
CA ILE A 192 0.16 -7.89 11.21
C ILE A 192 -0.63 -9.17 11.46
N TYR A 193 -1.44 -9.55 10.47
CA TYR A 193 -2.38 -10.65 10.52
C TYR A 193 -3.28 -10.59 11.76
N SER A 194 -3.65 -9.37 12.15
CA SER A 194 -4.45 -9.10 13.33
C SER A 194 -5.85 -9.64 13.15
N GLY A 195 -6.21 -10.64 13.95
CA GLY A 195 -7.59 -11.17 14.01
C GLY A 195 -8.58 -10.21 14.70
N GLU A 196 -8.11 -9.02 15.09
CA GLU A 196 -8.90 -8.03 15.82
C GLU A 196 -9.59 -7.00 14.90
N THR A 197 -9.35 -7.08 13.60
CA THR A 197 -9.84 -6.15 12.58
C THR A 197 -9.99 -6.83 11.22
N ASN A 198 -10.83 -6.24 10.38
CA ASN A 198 -11.01 -6.64 8.98
C ASN A 198 -10.32 -5.67 8.01
N THR A 199 -9.68 -4.61 8.52
CA THR A 199 -8.96 -3.56 7.77
C THR A 199 -7.65 -3.18 8.46
N ALA A 200 -6.80 -2.39 7.81
CA ALA A 200 -5.74 -1.64 8.48
C ALA A 200 -6.34 -0.47 9.29
N PHE A 201 -5.76 -0.19 10.46
CA PHE A 201 -6.02 1.03 11.24
C PHE A 201 -4.89 1.30 12.25
N TYR A 202 -4.60 2.57 12.53
CA TYR A 202 -3.77 3.00 13.64
C TYR A 202 -4.63 3.21 14.89
N SER A 203 -4.11 2.78 16.04
CA SER A 203 -4.74 3.09 17.32
C SER A 203 -3.70 3.53 18.34
N PRO A 204 -3.84 4.72 18.95
CA PRO A 204 -2.93 5.19 19.99
C PRO A 204 -3.16 4.48 21.33
N SER A 205 -4.37 4.01 21.61
CA SER A 205 -4.74 3.44 22.91
C SER A 205 -4.63 1.92 22.94
N ARG A 206 -4.90 1.24 21.82
CA ARG A 206 -4.93 -0.21 21.77
C ARG A 206 -3.53 -0.79 21.97
N ARG A 207 -3.37 -1.61 23.02
CA ARG A 207 -2.11 -2.27 23.39
C ARG A 207 -0.91 -1.29 23.55
N GLY A 208 -1.19 -0.06 23.97
CA GLY A 208 -0.19 0.99 24.18
C GLY A 208 0.25 1.74 22.92
N GLY A 209 -0.50 1.60 21.82
CA GLY A 209 -0.23 2.27 20.56
C GLY A 209 0.29 1.31 19.50
N GLY A 210 -0.29 1.34 18.30
CA GLY A 210 0.21 0.60 17.15
C GLY A 210 -0.67 0.65 15.91
N ILE A 211 -0.10 0.19 14.81
CA ILE A 211 -0.77 -0.11 13.55
C ILE A 211 -1.31 -1.54 13.64
N PHE A 212 -2.55 -1.79 13.24
CA PHE A 212 -3.18 -3.10 13.24
C PHE A 212 -3.62 -3.39 11.82
N MET A 213 -3.21 -4.51 11.26
CA MET A 213 -3.52 -4.88 9.87
C MET A 213 -4.21 -6.22 9.86
N SER A 214 -5.33 -6.31 9.14
CA SER A 214 -6.03 -7.58 8.96
C SER A 214 -5.15 -8.61 8.25
N PRO A 215 -5.53 -9.90 8.21
CA PRO A 215 -4.86 -10.88 7.38
C PRO A 215 -4.80 -10.51 5.89
N VAL A 216 -5.78 -9.76 5.37
CA VAL A 216 -5.80 -9.32 3.96
C VAL A 216 -4.80 -8.19 3.75
N ASP A 217 -4.79 -7.19 4.64
CA ASP A 217 -3.91 -6.01 4.53
C ASP A 217 -2.46 -6.33 4.83
N SER A 218 -2.22 -7.38 5.61
CA SER A 218 -0.85 -7.82 5.93
C SER A 218 -0.17 -8.58 4.81
N ARG A 219 -0.91 -8.98 3.78
CA ARG A 219 -0.34 -9.72 2.66
C ARG A 219 0.54 -8.80 1.82
N HIS A 220 1.61 -9.39 1.32
CA HIS A 220 2.53 -8.73 0.42
C HIS A 220 1.93 -8.44 -0.96
N ASP A 221 0.93 -9.21 -1.38
CA ASP A 221 0.30 -9.11 -2.69
C ASP A 221 -0.99 -8.29 -2.70
N ASN A 222 -1.35 -7.67 -1.57
CA ASN A 222 -2.46 -6.72 -1.51
C ASN A 222 -2.14 -5.52 -2.41
N THR A 223 -2.95 -5.31 -3.43
CA THR A 223 -2.76 -4.29 -4.46
C THR A 223 -2.92 -2.86 -3.95
N GLN A 224 -3.46 -2.68 -2.74
CA GLN A 224 -3.60 -1.38 -2.10
C GLN A 224 -2.39 -1.00 -1.24
N ASN A 225 -1.47 -1.94 -1.00
CA ASN A 225 -0.21 -1.67 -0.30
C ASN A 225 0.86 -1.14 -1.28
N PRO A 226 1.76 -0.27 -0.83
CA PRO A 226 1.91 0.18 0.56
C PRO A 226 1.00 1.36 0.96
N GLU A 227 0.43 2.07 -0.01
CA GLU A 227 -0.19 3.38 0.20
C GLU A 227 -1.38 3.31 1.15
N ASN A 228 -2.41 2.52 0.82
CA ASN A 228 -3.65 2.37 1.62
C ASN A 228 -3.58 1.21 2.63
N GLY A 229 -2.38 1.02 3.20
CA GLY A 229 -2.17 0.10 4.30
C GLY A 229 -1.12 0.65 5.24
N ILE A 230 0.05 0.03 5.30
CA ILE A 230 1.02 0.36 6.35
C ILE A 230 1.56 1.80 6.27
N TRP A 231 1.62 2.44 5.09
CA TRP A 231 2.03 3.84 4.99
C TRP A 231 0.94 4.80 5.46
N HIS A 232 -0.31 4.59 5.04
CA HIS A 232 -1.45 5.34 5.53
C HIS A 232 -1.51 5.34 7.06
N GLU A 233 -1.47 4.15 7.68
CA GLU A 233 -1.51 4.05 9.15
C GLU A 233 -0.29 4.63 9.85
N PHE A 234 0.86 4.62 9.17
CA PHE A 234 2.05 5.27 9.67
C PHE A 234 1.94 6.80 9.68
N PHE A 235 1.27 7.41 8.71
CA PHE A 235 1.04 8.86 8.71
C PHE A 235 0.01 9.29 9.76
N HIS A 236 -0.99 8.46 10.03
CA HIS A 236 -1.82 8.59 11.23
C HIS A 236 -0.98 8.58 12.52
N ALA A 237 -0.03 7.65 12.62
CA ALA A 237 0.88 7.58 13.76
C ALA A 237 1.78 8.83 13.87
N CYS A 238 2.27 9.37 12.75
CA CYS A 238 3.05 10.61 12.71
C CYS A 238 2.22 11.81 13.20
N MET A 239 1.01 11.96 12.67
CA MET A 239 0.08 13.01 13.05
C MET A 239 -0.21 12.95 14.55
N TYR A 240 -0.58 11.78 15.06
CA TYR A 240 -0.86 11.60 16.48
C TYR A 240 0.37 11.87 17.35
N ASN A 241 1.56 11.43 16.93
CA ASN A 241 2.80 11.69 17.67
C ASN A 241 3.09 13.19 17.80
N GLN A 242 2.84 13.95 16.74
CA GLN A 242 3.06 15.39 16.72
C GLN A 242 2.00 16.16 17.53
N TYR A 243 0.73 15.79 17.39
CA TYR A 243 -0.39 16.51 18.02
C TYR A 243 -0.63 16.09 19.47
N GLY A 244 -0.27 14.85 19.83
CA GLY A 244 -0.59 14.24 21.12
C GLY A 244 -2.08 13.86 21.27
N SER A 245 -2.86 14.00 20.20
CA SER A 245 -4.29 13.74 20.15
C SER A 245 -4.78 13.72 18.71
N TRP A 246 -5.94 13.11 18.48
CA TRP A 246 -6.69 13.31 17.24
C TRP A 246 -7.16 14.76 17.13
N SER A 247 -7.09 15.30 15.91
CA SER A 247 -7.66 16.57 15.49
C SER A 247 -9.19 16.58 15.62
N SER A 248 -9.82 15.43 15.40
CA SER A 248 -11.26 15.19 15.60
C SER A 248 -11.62 15.09 17.11
N TYR A 249 -11.53 16.19 17.85
CA TYR A 249 -12.04 16.22 19.24
C TYR A 249 -13.58 16.29 19.26
N GLY A 250 -14.22 15.14 19.25
CA GLY A 250 -15.67 14.96 19.29
C GLY A 250 -16.03 13.60 18.69
N SER A 251 -17.21 13.06 18.99
CA SER A 251 -17.69 11.89 18.25
C SER A 251 -17.93 12.33 16.81
N VAL A 252 -16.95 12.15 15.93
CA VAL A 252 -17.22 12.18 14.48
C VAL A 252 -18.43 11.29 14.26
N GLY A 253 -19.46 11.87 13.65
CA GLY A 253 -20.77 11.25 13.54
C GLY A 253 -20.60 9.82 13.07
N GLU A 254 -19.91 9.64 11.94
CA GLU A 254 -19.52 8.40 11.26
C GLU A 254 -18.03 8.46 10.90
N ASN A 255 -17.34 7.31 10.98
CA ASN A 255 -15.97 7.22 10.46
C ASN A 255 -16.02 7.27 8.93
N HIS A 256 -15.16 8.07 8.29
CA HIS A 256 -15.12 8.29 6.83
C HIS A 256 -16.45 8.74 6.22
N ALA A 257 -17.31 9.43 6.96
CA ALA A 257 -18.58 9.92 6.41
C ALA A 257 -18.46 11.23 5.62
N GLY A 258 -17.24 11.76 5.57
CA GLY A 258 -16.92 12.97 4.84
C GLY A 258 -17.87 14.10 5.15
N PHE A 259 -18.48 14.63 4.09
CA PHE A 259 -19.39 15.76 4.14
C PHE A 259 -20.55 15.56 5.12
N LYS A 260 -20.98 14.31 5.38
CA LYS A 260 -22.08 14.02 6.30
C LYS A 260 -21.71 14.26 7.76
N ASN A 261 -20.42 14.25 8.11
CA ASN A 261 -19.97 14.50 9.47
C ASN A 261 -20.23 15.95 9.93
N GLU A 262 -20.43 16.11 11.23
CA GLU A 262 -20.62 17.41 11.89
C GLU A 262 -19.36 18.29 11.87
N ASN A 263 -18.21 17.72 11.53
CA ASN A 263 -16.97 18.44 11.31
C ASN A 263 -16.14 17.67 10.28
N THR A 264 -15.13 18.35 9.73
CA THR A 264 -14.27 17.83 8.67
C THR A 264 -12.90 17.42 9.21
N GLY A 265 -12.79 17.23 10.54
CA GLY A 265 -11.55 16.83 11.20
C GLY A 265 -11.14 15.42 10.83
N ASP A 266 -12.11 14.49 10.81
CA ASP A 266 -11.95 13.10 10.35
C ASP A 266 -11.37 13.06 8.93
N SER A 267 -12.04 13.72 7.99
CA SER A 267 -11.59 13.76 6.60
C SER A 267 -10.24 14.46 6.41
N PHE A 268 -9.86 15.39 7.28
CA PHE A 268 -8.50 15.92 7.25
C PHE A 268 -7.46 14.89 7.74
N GLU A 269 -7.78 14.11 8.77
CA GLU A 269 -6.90 13.05 9.28
C GLU A 269 -6.64 12.00 8.19
N GLU A 270 -7.70 11.53 7.54
CA GLU A 270 -7.62 10.55 6.47
C GLU A 270 -6.93 11.12 5.23
N ALA A 271 -7.32 12.32 4.78
CA ALA A 271 -6.67 12.96 3.64
C ALA A 271 -5.17 13.20 3.84
N PHE A 272 -4.74 13.49 5.07
CA PHE A 272 -3.32 13.59 5.39
C PHE A 272 -2.64 12.23 5.22
N ALA A 273 -3.27 11.16 5.72
CA ALA A 273 -2.77 9.80 5.60
C ALA A 273 -2.86 9.23 4.17
N GLU A 274 -3.67 9.81 3.28
CA GLU A 274 -3.72 9.48 1.85
C GLU A 274 -2.71 10.29 1.02
N PHE A 275 -2.55 11.59 1.32
CA PHE A 275 -1.67 12.49 0.58
C PHE A 275 -0.19 12.12 0.75
N TRP A 276 0.29 11.89 1.97
CA TRP A 276 1.72 11.67 2.18
C TRP A 276 2.27 10.37 1.58
N PRO A 277 1.56 9.22 1.59
CA PRO A 277 1.97 8.06 0.82
C PRO A 277 2.22 8.38 -0.66
N ASN A 278 1.41 9.21 -1.32
CA ASN A 278 1.66 9.63 -2.70
C ASN A 278 2.96 10.42 -2.84
N ILE A 279 3.27 11.31 -1.89
CA ILE A 279 4.56 12.03 -1.87
C ILE A 279 5.72 11.05 -1.69
N VAL A 280 5.57 10.04 -0.84
CA VAL A 280 6.58 8.98 -0.65
C VAL A 280 6.78 8.19 -1.95
N SER A 281 5.71 7.73 -2.59
CA SER A 281 5.77 7.02 -3.89
C SER A 281 6.43 7.88 -4.96
N LYS A 282 6.04 9.17 -5.09
CA LYS A 282 6.66 10.14 -6.02
C LYS A 282 8.17 10.24 -5.83
N LYS A 283 8.65 10.20 -4.58
CA LYS A 283 10.06 10.43 -4.25
C LYS A 283 10.91 9.18 -4.30
N LEU A 284 10.35 8.03 -3.93
CA LEU A 284 11.11 6.80 -3.78
C LEU A 284 11.00 5.88 -4.98
N ASP A 285 9.83 5.84 -5.63
CA ASP A 285 9.52 4.87 -6.68
C ASP A 285 9.42 5.51 -8.07
N GLY A 286 9.16 6.83 -8.14
CA GLY A 286 9.30 7.62 -9.37
C GLY A 286 8.18 7.43 -10.41
N ASP A 287 7.36 6.39 -10.28
CA ASP A 287 6.23 6.07 -11.15
C ASP A 287 4.86 6.35 -10.47
N ASP A 288 3.84 6.63 -11.29
CA ASP A 288 2.42 6.83 -10.93
C ASP A 288 2.13 7.75 -9.72
N ALA A 289 2.99 8.75 -9.52
CA ALA A 289 2.77 9.84 -8.59
C ALA A 289 1.37 10.45 -8.80
N GLY A 290 0.54 10.41 -7.75
CA GLY A 290 -0.83 10.90 -7.78
C GLY A 290 -1.87 9.78 -7.89
N ILE A 291 -1.50 8.53 -8.17
CA ILE A 291 -2.44 7.39 -8.10
C ILE A 291 -2.31 6.68 -6.74
N TYR A 292 -3.13 7.08 -5.79
CA TYR A 292 -3.16 6.49 -4.45
C TYR A 292 -3.68 5.05 -4.49
N ALA A 293 -2.90 4.14 -3.90
CA ALA A 293 -3.20 2.70 -3.79
C ALA A 293 -3.61 2.05 -5.12
N GLY A 294 -3.12 2.60 -6.22
CA GLY A 294 -3.43 2.16 -7.56
C GLY A 294 -4.86 2.44 -8.01
N ILE A 295 -5.72 3.16 -7.27
CA ILE A 295 -7.16 3.33 -7.58
C ILE A 295 -7.61 4.79 -7.65
N TRP A 296 -7.13 5.65 -6.77
CA TRP A 296 -7.59 7.04 -6.69
C TRP A 296 -6.60 8.01 -7.36
N ASN A 297 -7.06 8.75 -8.37
CA ASN A 297 -6.23 9.71 -9.07
C ASN A 297 -6.35 11.09 -8.43
N MET A 298 -5.36 11.47 -7.63
CA MET A 298 -5.28 12.73 -6.88
C MET A 298 -5.19 13.98 -7.75
N GLU A 299 -4.99 13.84 -9.07
CA GLU A 299 -5.03 14.94 -10.04
C GLU A 299 -6.48 15.33 -10.40
N LEU A 300 -7.46 14.52 -9.99
CA LEU A 300 -8.86 14.83 -10.15
C LEU A 300 -9.32 15.78 -9.06
N ASN A 301 -10.08 16.79 -9.44
CA ASN A 301 -10.70 17.73 -8.50
C ASN A 301 -11.93 17.10 -7.83
N TYR A 302 -11.70 16.12 -6.95
CA TYR A 302 -12.76 15.51 -6.16
C TYR A 302 -13.53 16.59 -5.38
N LYS A 303 -14.87 16.53 -5.43
CA LYS A 303 -15.71 17.47 -4.69
C LYS A 303 -16.12 16.87 -3.38
N SER A 304 -16.13 17.67 -2.33
CA SER A 304 -16.54 17.19 -1.02
C SER A 304 -17.96 16.60 -0.96
N TRP A 305 -18.87 17.00 -1.85
CA TRP A 305 -20.24 16.48 -1.90
C TRP A 305 -20.46 15.33 -2.91
N THR A 306 -19.46 14.94 -3.70
CA THR A 306 -19.61 13.80 -4.63
C THR A 306 -19.68 12.49 -3.85
N ARG A 307 -20.20 11.45 -4.52
CA ARG A 307 -20.46 10.13 -3.93
C ARG A 307 -21.17 10.25 -2.58
N GLN A 308 -22.25 11.03 -2.54
CA GLN A 308 -23.04 11.23 -1.31
C GLN A 308 -22.22 11.80 -0.14
N GLY A 309 -21.18 12.59 -0.43
CA GLY A 309 -20.30 13.21 0.56
C GLY A 309 -19.16 12.34 1.06
N PHE A 310 -19.03 11.09 0.59
CA PHE A 310 -17.93 10.21 0.99
C PHE A 310 -16.57 10.65 0.40
N ASP A 311 -16.57 11.36 -0.72
CA ASP A 311 -15.33 11.82 -1.36
C ASP A 311 -14.71 13.04 -0.66
N GLU A 312 -15.17 13.45 0.52
CA GLU A 312 -14.62 14.62 1.22
C GLU A 312 -13.14 14.44 1.60
N GLU A 313 -12.72 13.25 2.04
CA GLU A 313 -11.30 12.98 2.33
C GLU A 313 -10.45 13.04 1.04
N PHE A 314 -10.90 12.39 -0.04
CA PHE A 314 -10.22 12.46 -1.34
C PHE A 314 -10.19 13.87 -1.93
N SER A 315 -11.26 14.65 -1.72
CA SER A 315 -11.31 16.06 -2.06
C SER A 315 -10.22 16.87 -1.35
N PHE A 316 -9.91 16.52 -0.11
CA PHE A 316 -8.83 17.16 0.63
C PHE A 316 -7.46 16.62 0.21
N ALA A 317 -7.33 15.31 0.00
CA ALA A 317 -6.06 14.69 -0.40
C ALA A 317 -5.61 15.19 -1.77
N SER A 318 -6.53 15.24 -2.74
CA SER A 318 -6.32 15.84 -4.06
C SER A 318 -6.03 17.34 -3.97
N MET A 319 -6.73 18.08 -3.09
CA MET A 319 -6.39 19.50 -2.86
C MET A 319 -4.96 19.69 -2.34
N LEU A 320 -4.50 18.84 -1.43
CA LEU A 320 -3.11 18.87 -0.95
C LEU A 320 -2.13 18.48 -2.06
N TRP A 321 -2.54 17.60 -2.96
CA TRP A 321 -1.78 17.22 -4.14
C TRP A 321 -1.59 18.40 -5.09
N ASP A 322 -2.67 19.03 -5.55
CA ASP A 322 -2.66 20.21 -6.44
C ASP A 322 -1.80 21.34 -5.82
N LEU A 323 -1.87 21.55 -4.50
CA LEU A 323 -1.00 22.54 -3.86
C LEU A 323 0.51 22.28 -4.06
N THR A 324 0.94 21.05 -4.33
CA THR A 324 2.36 20.65 -4.34
C THR A 324 2.89 20.11 -5.65
N ASP A 325 2.02 19.65 -6.53
CA ASP A 325 2.46 19.05 -7.77
C ASP A 325 3.00 20.12 -8.74
N ASP A 326 3.59 19.66 -9.83
CA ASP A 326 4.23 20.49 -10.84
C ASP A 326 3.37 20.67 -12.10
N LYS A 327 2.14 20.17 -12.10
CA LYS A 327 1.22 20.17 -13.23
C LYS A 327 0.15 21.23 -13.01
N SER A 328 0.30 22.34 -13.72
CA SER A 328 -0.74 23.36 -13.75
C SER A 328 -1.93 22.88 -14.60
N ASP A 329 -2.89 22.23 -13.95
CA ASP A 329 -4.22 21.98 -14.48
C ASP A 329 -5.13 23.20 -14.25
N SER A 330 -6.28 23.24 -14.95
CA SER A 330 -7.19 24.39 -14.88
C SER A 330 -7.77 24.57 -13.48
N GLY A 331 -7.22 25.51 -12.70
CA GLY A 331 -7.61 25.76 -11.31
C GLY A 331 -6.45 25.60 -10.33
N ASP A 332 -5.33 25.02 -10.78
CA ASP A 332 -4.10 24.85 -10.05
C ASP A 332 -2.99 25.80 -10.57
N ASP A 333 -3.06 27.04 -10.08
CA ASP A 333 -2.08 28.09 -10.37
C ASP A 333 -1.01 28.22 -9.26
N ILE A 334 -0.94 27.26 -8.33
CA ILE A 334 -0.07 27.37 -7.14
C ILE A 334 0.70 26.09 -6.83
N GLN A 335 2.02 26.21 -6.96
CA GLN A 335 2.93 25.23 -6.38
C GLN A 335 3.51 25.74 -5.05
N VAL A 336 3.37 24.96 -3.99
CA VAL A 336 4.08 25.13 -2.71
C VAL A 336 5.05 23.97 -2.48
N ASP A 337 6.11 24.26 -1.73
CA ASP A 337 7.07 23.23 -1.35
C ASP A 337 6.45 22.28 -0.31
N TYR A 338 6.61 20.97 -0.51
CA TYR A 338 6.01 19.97 0.36
C TYR A 338 6.66 19.93 1.76
N HIS A 339 7.92 20.36 1.94
CA HIS A 339 8.49 20.53 3.29
C HIS A 339 7.85 21.70 4.03
N ASP A 340 7.55 22.80 3.33
CA ASP A 340 6.78 23.89 3.90
C ASP A 340 5.34 23.45 4.21
N LEU A 341 4.69 22.67 3.34
CA LEU A 341 3.35 22.14 3.59
C LEU A 341 3.34 21.21 4.81
N TRP A 342 4.28 20.26 4.90
CA TRP A 342 4.49 19.42 6.08
C TRP A 342 4.59 20.28 7.33
N THR A 343 5.42 21.33 7.29
CA THR A 343 5.61 22.24 8.43
C THR A 343 4.31 22.94 8.83
N VAL A 344 3.50 23.40 7.88
CA VAL A 344 2.21 24.05 8.16
C VAL A 344 1.24 23.08 8.80
N LEU A 345 1.02 21.92 8.18
CA LEU A 345 0.08 20.91 8.66
C LEU A 345 0.50 20.39 10.03
N MET A 346 1.77 20.05 10.21
CA MET A 346 2.30 19.49 11.47
C MET A 346 2.49 20.53 12.59
N SER A 347 2.25 21.82 12.34
CA SER A 347 2.50 22.87 13.34
C SER A 347 1.53 22.84 14.53
N LYS A 348 0.31 22.33 14.34
CA LYS A 348 -0.75 22.27 15.34
C LYS A 348 -1.85 21.30 14.90
N PRO A 349 -2.68 20.78 15.83
CA PRO A 349 -3.88 20.04 15.45
C PRO A 349 -4.86 20.91 14.65
N HIS A 350 -5.42 20.37 13.56
CA HIS A 350 -6.38 21.05 12.69
C HIS A 350 -7.76 20.42 12.83
N ARG A 351 -8.64 21.06 13.61
CA ARG A 351 -9.98 20.51 13.95
C ARG A 351 -10.94 20.37 12.76
N ASN A 352 -10.63 21.02 11.65
CA ASN A 352 -11.41 21.05 10.43
C ASN A 352 -10.59 21.72 9.33
N MET A 353 -11.08 21.63 8.10
CA MET A 353 -10.47 22.26 6.93
C MET A 353 -10.36 23.77 7.00
N LYS A 354 -11.19 24.43 7.80
CA LYS A 354 -11.09 25.88 7.95
C LYS A 354 -9.79 26.26 8.65
N SER A 355 -9.41 25.46 9.66
CA SER A 355 -8.13 25.61 10.34
C SER A 355 -6.95 25.34 9.41
N VAL A 356 -7.07 24.38 8.48
CA VAL A 356 -6.06 24.11 7.45
C VAL A 356 -5.93 25.31 6.53
N TYR A 357 -7.03 25.72 5.88
CA TYR A 357 -7.10 26.90 5.01
C TYR A 357 -6.51 28.15 5.68
N ASP A 358 -6.91 28.45 6.91
CA ASP A 358 -6.42 29.63 7.63
C ASP A 358 -4.90 29.58 7.86
N SER A 359 -4.34 28.39 8.04
CA SER A 359 -2.90 28.22 8.24
C SER A 359 -2.12 28.32 6.92
N LEU A 360 -2.68 27.82 5.82
CA LEU A 360 -2.12 27.98 4.47
C LEU A 360 -2.11 29.47 4.07
N VAL A 361 -3.23 30.17 4.23
CA VAL A 361 -3.33 31.62 3.92
C VAL A 361 -2.43 32.45 4.84
N ALA A 362 -2.29 32.07 6.12
CA ALA A 362 -1.37 32.74 7.03
C ALA A 362 0.10 32.56 6.62
N LYS A 363 0.48 31.37 6.15
CA LYS A 363 1.83 31.08 5.64
C LYS A 363 2.10 31.81 4.32
N TRP A 364 1.13 31.82 3.40
CA TRP A 364 1.27 32.37 2.05
C TRP A 364 0.19 33.42 1.71
N PRO A 365 0.15 34.58 2.41
CA PRO A 365 -0.92 35.57 2.21
C PRO A 365 -0.92 36.20 0.81
N LYS A 366 0.24 36.20 0.13
CA LYS A 366 0.37 36.68 -1.25
C LYS A 366 -0.19 35.72 -2.29
N LYS A 367 -0.39 34.46 -1.92
CA LYS A 367 -0.95 33.39 -2.77
C LYS A 367 -2.41 33.06 -2.40
N LYS A 368 -3.08 33.97 -1.67
CA LYS A 368 -4.43 33.71 -1.15
C LYS A 368 -5.42 33.44 -2.29
N SER A 369 -5.33 34.18 -3.39
CA SER A 369 -6.30 34.02 -4.49
C SER A 369 -6.18 32.65 -5.16
N GLU A 370 -4.97 32.12 -5.24
CA GLU A 370 -4.66 30.83 -5.82
C GLU A 370 -5.07 29.70 -4.86
N ILE A 371 -4.79 29.87 -3.55
CA ILE A 371 -5.32 28.96 -2.50
C ILE A 371 -6.85 28.96 -2.50
N ASP A 372 -7.49 30.12 -2.64
CA ASP A 372 -8.95 30.22 -2.76
C ASP A 372 -9.44 29.43 -3.99
N GLY A 373 -8.74 29.56 -5.12
CA GLY A 373 -9.03 28.86 -6.38
C GLY A 373 -9.07 27.35 -6.21
N ILE A 374 -8.01 26.77 -5.64
CA ILE A 374 -7.94 25.33 -5.36
C ILE A 374 -9.03 24.91 -4.38
N PHE A 375 -9.20 25.60 -3.25
CA PHE A 375 -10.25 25.21 -2.31
C PHE A 375 -11.64 25.23 -2.97
N VAL A 376 -11.91 26.20 -3.85
CA VAL A 376 -13.16 26.27 -4.60
C VAL A 376 -13.26 25.14 -5.64
N SER A 377 -12.18 24.80 -6.35
CA SER A 377 -12.18 23.71 -7.31
C SER A 377 -12.44 22.35 -6.66
N HIS A 378 -12.04 22.14 -5.41
CA HIS A 378 -12.38 20.91 -4.66
C HIS A 378 -13.71 21.00 -3.89
N GLY A 379 -14.46 22.10 -4.02
CA GLY A 379 -15.75 22.22 -3.33
C GLY A 379 -15.65 22.54 -1.83
N LEU A 380 -14.51 23.08 -1.40
CA LEU A 380 -14.18 23.33 0.01
C LEU A 380 -14.67 24.70 0.47
N PHE A 381 -15.98 24.92 0.40
CA PHE A 381 -16.62 26.16 0.84
C PHE A 381 -18.01 25.89 1.46
N LYS A 382 -18.44 26.80 2.34
CA LYS A 382 -19.74 26.71 3.01
C LYS A 382 -20.82 27.18 2.05
N ASP A 383 -21.57 26.23 1.50
CA ASP A 383 -22.80 26.55 0.77
C ASP A 383 -23.82 27.18 1.72
N THR A 384 -24.20 28.41 1.40
CA THR A 384 -25.23 29.17 2.12
C THR A 384 -26.60 29.11 1.45
N GLY A 385 -26.70 28.59 0.22
CA GLY A 385 -27.96 28.42 -0.50
C GLY A 385 -28.86 27.38 0.17
N GLU A 386 -30.06 27.79 0.58
CA GLU A 386 -31.08 26.81 1.01
C GLU A 386 -31.51 26.00 -0.22
N GLY A 387 -31.56 24.67 -0.06
CA GLY A 387 -32.13 23.80 -1.07
C GLY A 387 -33.65 23.91 -1.11
N ASN A 388 -34.31 22.93 -1.71
CA ASN A 388 -35.76 23.00 -1.95
C ASN A 388 -36.60 22.36 -0.82
N GLY A 389 -35.94 21.80 0.20
CA GLY A 389 -36.56 21.10 1.32
C GLY A 389 -37.09 19.71 0.95
N LYS A 390 -36.73 19.18 -0.22
CA LYS A 390 -37.03 17.82 -0.68
C LYS A 390 -35.76 17.23 -1.28
N TYR A 391 -35.64 15.91 -1.17
CA TYR A 391 -34.53 15.20 -1.76
C TYR A 391 -34.50 15.42 -3.27
N ASP A 392 -33.40 16.00 -3.74
CA ASP A 392 -33.02 16.03 -5.14
C ASP A 392 -32.06 14.86 -5.42
N VAL A 393 -32.20 14.24 -6.59
CA VAL A 393 -31.33 13.10 -6.98
C VAL A 393 -29.87 13.52 -6.87
N GLY A 394 -29.08 12.74 -6.13
CA GLY A 394 -27.64 12.97 -5.95
C GLY A 394 -27.26 13.76 -4.70
N GLU A 395 -28.24 14.29 -3.95
CA GLU A 395 -27.96 14.84 -2.62
C GLU A 395 -27.42 13.74 -1.70
N PRO A 396 -26.45 14.04 -0.83
CA PRO A 396 -26.06 13.12 0.22
C PRO A 396 -27.27 12.75 1.09
N PHE A 397 -27.54 11.46 1.27
CA PHE A 397 -28.60 10.98 2.13
C PHE A 397 -28.14 9.86 3.04
N TRP A 398 -28.95 9.57 4.05
CA TRP A 398 -28.72 8.47 4.97
C TRP A 398 -29.65 7.32 4.60
N ASP A 399 -29.08 6.31 3.92
CA ASP A 399 -29.76 5.06 3.56
C ASP A 399 -29.95 4.19 4.82
N VAL A 400 -31.15 4.17 5.38
CA VAL A 400 -31.45 3.50 6.65
C VAL A 400 -31.62 2.00 6.46
N ASN A 401 -31.97 1.55 5.25
CA ASN A 401 -32.28 0.15 4.97
C ASN A 401 -31.24 -0.57 4.08
N ASN A 402 -30.18 0.13 3.69
CA ASN A 402 -29.10 -0.35 2.83
C ASN A 402 -29.61 -0.83 1.47
N ASN A 403 -30.58 -0.13 0.86
CA ASN A 403 -31.08 -0.46 -0.48
C ASN A 403 -30.41 0.36 -1.61
N TYR A 404 -29.47 1.24 -1.24
CA TYR A 404 -28.65 2.06 -2.09
C TYR A 404 -29.39 3.20 -2.80
N GLY A 405 -30.61 3.54 -2.35
CA GLY A 405 -31.45 4.61 -2.89
C GLY A 405 -32.16 5.38 -1.79
N TRP A 406 -32.49 6.65 -2.05
CA TRP A 406 -33.22 7.44 -1.07
C TRP A 406 -34.67 6.94 -0.96
N ASP A 407 -35.10 6.64 0.26
CA ASP A 407 -36.48 6.29 0.57
C ASP A 407 -37.25 7.43 1.24
N ILE A 408 -38.57 7.40 1.05
CA ILE A 408 -39.48 8.30 1.75
C ILE A 408 -39.31 8.11 3.27
N GLY A 409 -38.79 9.15 3.92
CA GLY A 409 -38.56 9.18 5.37
C GLY A 409 -37.09 9.22 5.75
N GLU A 410 -36.18 9.01 4.79
CA GLU A 410 -34.75 9.14 5.00
C GLU A 410 -34.32 10.61 5.04
N SER A 411 -33.30 10.87 5.86
CA SER A 411 -32.70 12.21 5.95
C SER A 411 -31.77 12.44 4.76
N PHE A 412 -31.59 13.69 4.37
CA PHE A 412 -30.66 14.10 3.31
C PHE A 412 -30.11 15.49 3.57
N ILE A 413 -29.01 15.83 2.90
CA ILE A 413 -28.38 17.16 2.94
C ILE A 413 -28.95 17.97 1.78
N ASP A 414 -29.91 18.84 2.12
CA ASP A 414 -30.56 19.79 1.20
C ASP A 414 -29.54 20.87 0.76
N VAL A 415 -28.98 20.70 -0.44
CA VAL A 415 -27.93 21.55 -1.01
C VAL A 415 -28.53 22.51 -2.03
N GLY A 416 -28.13 23.78 -1.94
CA GLY A 416 -28.68 24.82 -2.79
C GLY A 416 -28.12 24.74 -4.21
N THR A 417 -28.81 24.06 -5.13
CA THR A 417 -28.44 24.13 -6.56
C THR A 417 -28.93 25.46 -7.16
N PRO A 418 -28.06 26.32 -7.71
CA PRO A 418 -28.51 27.55 -8.34
C PRO A 418 -29.47 27.27 -9.50
N GLU A 419 -30.46 28.13 -9.71
CA GLU A 419 -31.48 27.95 -10.76
C GLU A 419 -30.89 27.69 -12.15
N SER A 420 -29.76 28.35 -12.46
CA SER A 420 -29.04 28.18 -13.73
C SER A 420 -28.45 26.77 -13.94
N PHE A 421 -28.29 25.99 -12.87
CA PHE A 421 -27.73 24.64 -12.89
C PHE A 421 -28.79 23.55 -12.64
N LYS A 422 -30.06 23.91 -12.40
CA LYS A 422 -31.12 22.91 -12.17
C LYS A 422 -31.29 21.90 -13.30
N VAL A 423 -31.09 22.32 -14.55
CA VAL A 423 -31.16 21.41 -15.70
C VAL A 423 -30.03 20.38 -15.67
N LEU A 424 -28.84 20.77 -15.21
CA LEU A 424 -27.70 19.88 -15.05
C LEU A 424 -27.84 18.99 -13.81
N SER A 425 -28.48 19.49 -12.74
CA SER A 425 -28.66 18.67 -11.54
C SER A 425 -29.62 17.50 -11.73
N TYR A 426 -30.58 17.63 -12.66
CA TYR A 426 -31.37 16.49 -13.12
C TYR A 426 -30.55 15.42 -13.86
N VAL A 427 -29.29 15.64 -14.21
CA VAL A 427 -28.46 14.70 -14.98
C VAL A 427 -27.21 14.27 -14.21
N PHE A 428 -26.68 15.12 -13.34
CA PHE A 428 -25.40 14.90 -12.64
C PHE A 428 -25.50 14.96 -11.12
N GLY A 429 -26.70 15.19 -10.58
CA GLY A 429 -26.92 15.44 -9.16
C GLY A 429 -26.72 16.92 -8.78
N PRO A 430 -26.99 17.30 -7.53
CA PRO A 430 -26.90 18.67 -7.07
C PRO A 430 -25.50 19.24 -7.32
N TYR A 431 -25.46 20.47 -7.81
CA TYR A 431 -24.23 21.16 -8.18
C TYR A 431 -24.08 22.40 -7.31
N GLN A 432 -23.13 22.37 -6.38
CA GLN A 432 -22.79 23.54 -5.58
C GLN A 432 -21.91 24.47 -6.40
N VAL A 433 -22.22 25.76 -6.37
CA VAL A 433 -21.44 26.80 -7.06
C VAL A 433 -21.02 27.82 -6.03
N TYR A 434 -19.72 28.02 -5.92
CA TYR A 434 -19.16 29.01 -5.02
C TYR A 434 -19.69 30.41 -5.34
N ASN A 435 -20.31 31.04 -4.33
CA ASN A 435 -20.74 32.42 -4.38
C ASN A 435 -19.77 33.29 -3.58
N PRO A 436 -18.84 34.02 -4.23
CA PRO A 436 -17.81 34.81 -3.53
C PRO A 436 -18.36 35.92 -2.63
N GLY A 437 -19.64 36.30 -2.80
CA GLY A 437 -20.29 37.31 -1.97
C GLY A 437 -20.90 36.76 -0.66
N ASN A 438 -21.07 35.44 -0.53
CA ASN A 438 -21.83 34.85 0.58
C ASN A 438 -21.15 33.63 1.22
N ASP A 439 -20.41 32.84 0.42
CA ASP A 439 -19.85 31.58 0.88
C ASP A 439 -18.48 31.79 1.54
N THR A 440 -18.19 30.92 2.51
CA THR A 440 -16.92 30.95 3.26
C THR A 440 -16.03 29.79 2.84
N ILE A 441 -14.81 30.08 2.38
CA ILE A 441 -13.84 29.05 1.97
C ILE A 441 -13.26 28.33 3.20
N GLY A 442 -12.99 27.03 3.05
CA GLY A 442 -12.42 26.14 4.05
C GLY A 442 -13.46 25.40 4.91
N THR A 443 -14.76 25.64 4.69
CA THR A 443 -15.85 25.04 5.50
C THR A 443 -16.81 24.26 4.60
N PRO A 444 -16.41 23.11 4.02
CA PRO A 444 -17.25 22.40 3.04
C PRO A 444 -18.63 22.07 3.62
N SER A 445 -18.70 21.56 4.85
CA SER A 445 -19.98 21.28 5.49
C SER A 445 -20.57 22.54 6.18
N ASN A 446 -21.75 22.98 5.73
CA ASN A 446 -22.60 23.90 6.50
C ASN A 446 -23.30 23.14 7.65
N TYR A 447 -22.51 22.46 8.50
CA TYR A 447 -23.01 21.53 9.50
C TYR A 447 -23.88 22.20 10.59
N GLU A 448 -23.70 23.50 10.81
CA GLU A 448 -24.48 24.31 11.75
C GLU A 448 -25.94 24.55 11.28
N ARG A 449 -26.34 24.05 10.10
CA ARG A 449 -27.73 24.11 9.64
C ARG A 449 -28.65 23.30 10.59
N PRO A 450 -29.71 23.92 11.15
CA PRO A 450 -30.56 23.31 12.19
C PRO A 450 -31.33 22.02 11.85
N ASN A 451 -31.19 21.45 10.64
CA ASN A 451 -31.98 20.31 10.15
C ASN A 451 -31.12 19.13 9.65
N ARG A 452 -29.85 19.05 10.04
CA ARG A 452 -29.01 17.85 9.79
C ARG A 452 -29.33 16.78 10.83
N ILE A 453 -29.73 15.58 10.39
CA ILE A 453 -30.03 14.44 11.28
C ILE A 453 -29.08 13.29 10.93
N ASN A 454 -28.46 12.65 11.95
CA ASN A 454 -27.27 11.78 11.85
C ASN A 454 -27.54 10.24 11.83
N LYS A 455 -26.66 9.49 11.10
CA LYS A 455 -26.20 8.06 11.17
C LYS A 455 -27.06 6.86 10.70
N PRO A 456 -26.52 5.73 10.12
CA PRO A 456 -25.13 5.32 9.70
C PRO A 456 -24.89 4.51 8.35
N LEU A 457 -23.64 4.53 7.78
CA LEU A 457 -22.82 3.53 6.99
C LEU A 457 -23.51 2.62 5.91
N ASN A 458 -23.08 2.47 4.63
CA ASN A 458 -21.74 2.13 4.09
C ASN A 458 -21.68 2.01 2.52
N HIS A 459 -20.44 1.94 1.97
CA HIS A 459 -19.92 1.67 0.59
C HIS A 459 -20.82 1.61 -0.66
N ASP A 460 -20.53 2.42 -1.69
CA ASP A 460 -21.01 2.13 -3.05
C ASP A 460 -20.22 2.71 -4.24
N SER A 461 -19.93 1.81 -5.20
CA SER A 461 -19.80 1.96 -6.66
C SER A 461 -19.25 0.66 -7.25
N TYR A 462 -20.07 -0.16 -7.92
CA TYR A 462 -19.59 -1.39 -8.58
C TYR A 462 -20.26 -1.69 -9.94
N VAL A 463 -19.52 -2.40 -10.78
CA VAL A 463 -20.00 -3.06 -12.01
C VAL A 463 -20.16 -4.54 -11.69
N SER A 464 -21.33 -5.14 -11.94
CA SER A 464 -21.47 -6.60 -11.80
C SER A 464 -21.05 -7.22 -13.11
N LEU A 465 -19.97 -8.00 -13.02
CA LEU A 465 -19.38 -8.69 -14.15
C LEU A 465 -19.61 -10.17 -14.00
N ASN A 466 -20.34 -10.74 -14.96
CA ASN A 466 -20.39 -12.18 -15.14
C ASN A 466 -19.25 -12.58 -16.08
N VAL A 467 -18.09 -12.95 -15.55
CA VAL A 467 -16.94 -13.36 -16.36
C VAL A 467 -17.04 -14.84 -16.70
N LEU A 468 -16.97 -15.16 -17.99
CA LEU A 468 -17.07 -16.51 -18.51
C LEU A 468 -15.84 -16.88 -19.35
N SER A 469 -15.14 -17.94 -18.96
CA SER A 469 -14.16 -18.65 -19.79
C SER A 469 -14.75 -19.99 -20.21
N ASN A 470 -14.84 -20.26 -21.52
CA ASN A 470 -15.44 -21.49 -22.04
C ASN A 470 -16.83 -21.81 -21.44
N SER A 471 -17.67 -20.77 -21.26
CA SER A 471 -18.99 -20.82 -20.62
C SER A 471 -19.01 -21.24 -19.14
N LYS A 472 -17.86 -21.25 -18.46
CA LYS A 472 -17.75 -21.43 -17.00
C LYS A 472 -17.44 -20.09 -16.34
N LYS A 473 -18.04 -19.85 -15.18
CA LYS A 473 -17.77 -18.67 -14.36
C LYS A 473 -16.29 -18.66 -13.96
N VAL A 474 -15.67 -17.49 -14.04
CA VAL A 474 -14.32 -17.20 -13.57
C VAL A 474 -14.44 -16.37 -12.31
N ASP A 475 -13.91 -16.87 -11.19
CA ASP A 475 -14.00 -16.21 -9.88
C ASP A 475 -12.65 -15.58 -9.46
N ASP A 476 -11.57 -15.81 -10.22
CA ASP A 476 -10.19 -15.37 -9.94
C ASP A 476 -9.66 -14.37 -10.97
N GLY A 477 -10.54 -13.63 -11.65
CA GLY A 477 -10.16 -12.58 -12.59
C GLY A 477 -9.46 -11.41 -11.89
N ILE A 478 -8.33 -10.95 -12.45
CA ILE A 478 -7.71 -9.67 -12.10
C ILE A 478 -8.25 -8.64 -13.07
N TYR A 479 -8.98 -7.63 -12.57
CA TYR A 479 -9.69 -6.70 -13.44
C TYR A 479 -8.88 -5.44 -13.63
N LYS A 480 -8.56 -5.12 -14.87
CA LYS A 480 -7.94 -3.87 -15.26
C LYS A 480 -9.01 -2.91 -15.74
N ILE A 481 -9.03 -1.73 -15.15
CA ILE A 481 -9.94 -0.64 -15.48
C ILE A 481 -9.12 0.49 -16.07
N LYS A 482 -9.40 0.85 -17.31
CA LYS A 482 -8.78 1.99 -17.98
C LYS A 482 -9.79 3.12 -18.07
N TYR A 483 -9.50 4.23 -17.40
CA TYR A 483 -10.30 5.44 -17.51
C TYR A 483 -9.82 6.25 -18.70
N LYS A 484 -10.75 6.50 -19.62
CA LYS A 484 -10.55 7.32 -20.82
C LYS A 484 -11.30 8.61 -20.69
N PHE A 485 -10.56 9.69 -20.49
CA PHE A 485 -11.09 11.04 -20.40
C PHE A 485 -11.06 11.71 -21.77
N LYS A 486 -11.83 12.78 -21.90
CA LYS A 486 -11.74 13.68 -23.05
C LYS A 486 -10.36 14.34 -23.16
N ASP A 487 -9.77 14.71 -22.03
CA ASP A 487 -8.38 15.11 -21.93
C ASP A 487 -7.53 13.88 -21.60
N SER A 488 -6.75 13.41 -22.57
CA SER A 488 -5.95 12.19 -22.40
C SER A 488 -4.81 12.33 -21.39
N SER A 489 -4.50 13.54 -20.90
CA SER A 489 -3.54 13.73 -19.81
C SER A 489 -4.04 13.17 -18.47
N LEU A 490 -5.36 13.07 -18.31
CA LEU A 490 -6.02 12.50 -17.14
C LEU A 490 -6.27 11.00 -17.29
N ASP A 491 -5.96 10.40 -18.45
CA ASP A 491 -6.12 8.96 -18.66
C ASP A 491 -5.26 8.18 -17.66
N TYR A 492 -5.89 7.30 -16.89
CA TYR A 492 -5.18 6.41 -15.98
C TYR A 492 -5.70 4.98 -16.08
N GLU A 493 -4.87 4.05 -15.63
CA GLU A 493 -5.20 2.63 -15.52
C GLU A 493 -5.12 2.24 -14.05
N THR A 494 -6.12 1.50 -13.59
CA THR A 494 -6.23 0.98 -12.23
C THR A 494 -6.68 -0.48 -12.28
N TYR A 495 -6.65 -1.14 -11.12
CA TYR A 495 -7.18 -2.48 -10.94
C TYR A 495 -8.39 -2.45 -10.02
N GLY A 496 -9.47 -3.12 -10.45
CA GLY A 496 -10.70 -3.22 -9.67
C GLY A 496 -10.60 -4.27 -8.58
N TYR A 497 -11.15 -3.97 -7.40
CA TYR A 497 -11.35 -4.97 -6.36
C TYR A 497 -12.56 -5.85 -6.72
N VAL A 498 -12.45 -7.14 -6.44
CA VAL A 498 -13.50 -8.13 -6.73
C VAL A 498 -14.08 -8.60 -5.42
N ASP A 499 -15.41 -8.53 -5.29
CA ASP A 499 -16.07 -9.38 -4.32
C ASP A 499 -16.20 -10.78 -4.95
N PRO A 500 -15.40 -11.76 -4.48
CA PRO A 500 -15.35 -13.09 -5.07
C PRO A 500 -16.68 -13.85 -4.91
N ASP A 501 -17.49 -13.52 -3.90
CA ASP A 501 -18.76 -14.20 -3.64
C ASP A 501 -19.91 -13.60 -4.48
N ALA A 502 -19.79 -12.34 -4.91
CA ALA A 502 -20.86 -11.62 -5.60
C ALA A 502 -20.65 -11.40 -7.10
N GLY A 503 -19.45 -11.66 -7.66
CA GLY A 503 -19.16 -11.32 -9.06
C GLY A 503 -19.28 -9.81 -9.34
N LYS A 504 -18.92 -9.00 -8.33
CA LYS A 504 -18.91 -7.55 -8.41
C LYS A 504 -17.48 -7.08 -8.54
N VAL A 505 -17.23 -6.26 -9.53
CA VAL A 505 -15.97 -5.53 -9.70
C VAL A 505 -16.24 -4.09 -9.31
N TYR A 506 -15.68 -3.70 -8.18
CA TYR A 506 -15.76 -2.32 -7.73
C TYR A 506 -14.89 -1.48 -8.64
N VAL A 507 -15.49 -0.46 -9.23
CA VAL A 507 -14.78 0.51 -10.06
C VAL A 507 -15.01 1.87 -9.44
N GLU A 508 -13.92 2.58 -9.20
CA GLU A 508 -13.93 3.89 -8.57
C GLU A 508 -14.23 4.94 -9.63
N LEU A 509 -15.29 5.73 -9.48
CA LEU A 509 -15.66 6.66 -10.54
C LEU A 509 -15.04 8.04 -10.30
N PRO A 510 -14.33 8.61 -11.29
CA PRO A 510 -13.95 10.01 -11.29
C PRO A 510 -15.14 10.94 -11.06
N PRO A 511 -14.93 12.19 -10.60
CA PRO A 511 -16.01 13.16 -10.42
C PRO A 511 -16.84 13.34 -11.71
N GLY A 512 -18.17 13.47 -11.57
CA GLY A 512 -19.11 13.40 -12.69
C GLY A 512 -19.02 14.53 -13.73
N GLU A 513 -18.33 15.61 -13.40
CA GLU A 513 -17.98 16.68 -14.34
C GLU A 513 -16.94 16.26 -15.40
N TYR A 514 -16.16 15.22 -15.12
CA TYR A 514 -15.22 14.68 -16.09
C TYR A 514 -15.95 13.70 -17.02
N GLU A 515 -16.01 14.05 -18.31
CA GLU A 515 -16.50 13.13 -19.34
C GLU A 515 -15.47 11.99 -19.51
N ALA A 516 -15.68 10.88 -18.80
CA ALA A 516 -14.83 9.70 -18.88
C ALA A 516 -15.61 8.40 -19.19
N THR A 517 -14.90 7.43 -19.77
CA THR A 517 -15.36 6.05 -20.00
C THR A 517 -14.43 5.10 -19.29
N ALA A 518 -14.98 4.28 -18.38
CA ALA A 518 -14.26 3.19 -17.75
C ALA A 518 -14.31 1.95 -18.67
N GLN A 519 -13.15 1.51 -19.14
CA GLN A 519 -12.99 0.29 -19.91
C GLN A 519 -12.52 -0.83 -18.98
N VAL A 520 -13.41 -1.77 -18.66
CA VAL A 520 -13.10 -2.88 -17.76
C VAL A 520 -12.77 -4.13 -18.56
N SER A 521 -11.63 -4.74 -18.24
CA SER A 521 -11.12 -5.98 -18.84
C SER A 521 -10.54 -6.90 -17.77
N VAL A 522 -10.31 -8.16 -18.11
CA VAL A 522 -9.70 -9.18 -17.25
C VAL A 522 -8.26 -9.39 -17.72
N ASP A 523 -7.30 -8.93 -16.92
CA ASP A 523 -5.90 -8.82 -17.34
C ASP A 523 -5.22 -10.20 -17.39
N ASN A 524 -5.57 -11.12 -16.47
CA ASN A 524 -4.95 -12.44 -16.37
C ASN A 524 -5.50 -13.51 -17.34
N TYR A 525 -6.35 -13.12 -18.30
CA TYR A 525 -6.87 -14.00 -19.34
C TYR A 525 -6.59 -13.45 -20.74
N GLU A 526 -6.44 -14.35 -21.72
CA GLU A 526 -6.35 -13.98 -23.13
C GLU A 526 -7.69 -13.46 -23.66
N ASP A 527 -7.66 -12.68 -24.74
CA ASP A 527 -8.85 -12.21 -25.46
C ASP A 527 -9.96 -11.64 -24.56
N SER A 528 -9.59 -10.99 -23.45
CA SER A 528 -10.60 -10.40 -22.58
C SER A 528 -11.40 -9.38 -23.37
N GLY A 529 -12.71 -9.62 -23.45
CA GLY A 529 -13.64 -8.58 -23.86
C GLY A 529 -13.45 -7.32 -22.99
N ILE A 530 -13.80 -6.18 -23.55
CA ILE A 530 -13.87 -4.91 -22.83
C ILE A 530 -15.35 -4.60 -22.64
N THR A 531 -15.74 -4.29 -21.42
CA THR A 531 -17.02 -3.62 -21.17
C THR A 531 -16.76 -2.16 -20.88
N GLU A 532 -17.50 -1.31 -21.57
CA GLU A 532 -17.45 0.13 -21.36
C GLU A 532 -18.59 0.56 -20.46
N VAL A 533 -18.25 1.37 -19.47
CA VAL A 533 -19.18 2.09 -18.62
C VAL A 533 -18.87 3.57 -18.79
N SER A 534 -19.79 4.30 -19.42
CA SER A 534 -19.71 5.75 -19.49
C SER A 534 -20.07 6.33 -18.13
N LEU A 535 -19.30 7.30 -17.62
CA LEU A 535 -19.64 8.01 -16.38
C LEU A 535 -21.01 8.68 -16.48
N LYS A 536 -21.37 9.14 -17.68
CA LYS A 536 -22.70 9.70 -17.94
C LYS A 536 -23.83 8.70 -17.69
N ASP A 537 -23.59 7.42 -17.96
CA ASP A 537 -24.57 6.37 -17.69
C ASP A 537 -24.67 6.08 -16.18
N TYR A 538 -23.60 6.28 -15.40
CA TYR A 538 -23.62 6.13 -13.95
C TYR A 538 -24.32 7.29 -13.24
N TYR A 539 -23.99 8.53 -13.61
CA TYR A 539 -24.61 9.70 -13.01
C TYR A 539 -26.04 9.95 -13.50
N SER A 540 -26.53 9.17 -14.48
CA SER A 540 -27.89 9.30 -15.01
C SER A 540 -28.94 9.08 -13.91
N PRO A 541 -30.10 9.76 -13.97
CA PRO A 541 -31.18 9.56 -12.99
C PRO A 541 -31.71 8.13 -12.87
N GLU A 542 -31.52 7.31 -13.90
CA GLU A 542 -32.02 5.93 -13.90
C GLU A 542 -31.15 5.00 -13.05
N THR A 543 -29.87 5.34 -12.86
CA THR A 543 -28.83 4.56 -12.19
C THR A 543 -28.36 5.22 -10.89
N ALA A 544 -28.42 6.55 -10.80
CA ALA A 544 -28.21 7.33 -9.59
C ALA A 544 -29.22 6.91 -8.51
N GLY A 545 -28.76 6.16 -7.51
CA GLY A 545 -29.59 5.61 -6.44
C GLY A 545 -29.86 4.11 -6.50
N ARG A 546 -29.09 3.33 -7.29
CA ARG A 546 -29.10 1.85 -7.20
C ARG A 546 -27.78 1.25 -6.70
N GLY A 547 -26.77 2.08 -6.42
CA GLY A 547 -25.40 1.63 -6.14
C GLY A 547 -24.66 0.94 -7.30
N TYR A 548 -25.34 0.80 -8.44
CA TYR A 548 -25.02 -0.18 -9.46
C TYR A 548 -24.95 0.42 -10.87
N MET A 549 -23.79 0.27 -11.52
CA MET A 549 -23.52 0.85 -12.85
C MET A 549 -24.19 0.10 -14.00
N LYS A 550 -23.91 -1.19 -14.12
CA LYS A 550 -24.22 -1.98 -15.32
C LYS A 550 -23.96 -3.46 -15.07
N SER A 551 -24.81 -4.32 -15.64
CA SER A 551 -24.51 -5.76 -15.79
C SER A 551 -23.82 -5.96 -17.11
N ALA A 552 -22.65 -6.58 -17.09
CA ALA A 552 -22.01 -7.06 -18.30
C ALA A 552 -21.56 -8.50 -18.13
N THR A 553 -21.63 -9.25 -19.23
CA THR A 553 -20.98 -10.56 -19.33
C THR A 553 -19.69 -10.36 -20.12
N LEU A 554 -18.54 -10.64 -19.50
CA LEU A 554 -17.25 -10.62 -20.18
C LEU A 554 -16.89 -12.04 -20.57
N TYR A 555 -16.61 -12.24 -21.85
CA TYR A 555 -16.03 -13.48 -22.33
C TYR A 555 -14.51 -13.31 -22.35
N VAL A 556 -13.82 -14.28 -21.77
CA VAL A 556 -12.36 -14.34 -21.74
C VAL A 556 -11.90 -15.67 -22.34
N GLY A 557 -10.72 -15.66 -22.95
CA GLY A 557 -10.04 -16.82 -23.49
C GLY A 557 -9.52 -17.75 -22.39
N GLU A 558 -8.40 -18.41 -22.67
CA GLU A 558 -7.71 -19.21 -21.66
C GLU A 558 -6.97 -18.30 -20.68
N LYS A 559 -6.76 -18.80 -19.46
CA LYS A 559 -5.91 -18.11 -18.49
C LYS A 559 -4.51 -18.06 -19.09
N LYS A 560 -3.92 -16.88 -19.16
CA LYS A 560 -2.58 -16.69 -19.74
C LYS A 560 -1.59 -17.57 -18.97
N GLU A 561 -0.96 -18.53 -19.64
CA GLU A 561 -0.06 -19.52 -19.01
C GLU A 561 1.20 -18.89 -18.38
N ASN A 562 1.43 -17.59 -18.59
CA ASN A 562 2.56 -16.83 -18.05
C ASN A 562 2.18 -15.37 -17.75
N TYR A 563 0.99 -15.14 -17.17
CA TYR A 563 0.65 -13.80 -16.70
C TYR A 563 1.51 -13.44 -15.49
N CYS A 564 2.65 -12.80 -15.76
CA CYS A 564 3.55 -12.30 -14.76
C CYS A 564 3.74 -10.77 -15.01
N ARG A 565 2.98 -9.91 -14.30
CA ARG A 565 3.14 -8.44 -14.20
C ARG A 565 4.61 -8.14 -13.96
N SER A 566 5.21 -7.36 -14.86
CA SER A 566 6.67 -7.32 -15.09
C SER A 566 7.51 -6.78 -13.93
N ASP A 567 6.91 -6.31 -12.84
CA ASP A 567 7.61 -5.98 -11.59
C ASP A 567 6.86 -6.46 -10.31
N LEU A 568 5.78 -7.26 -10.46
CA LEU A 568 4.86 -7.60 -9.35
C LEU A 568 4.47 -9.09 -9.26
N ASP A 569 4.61 -9.87 -10.34
CA ASP A 569 4.19 -11.29 -10.33
C ASP A 569 5.36 -12.29 -10.40
N CYS A 570 6.60 -11.86 -10.69
CA CYS A 570 7.79 -12.69 -10.38
C CYS A 570 7.89 -12.99 -8.87
N ASP A 571 7.20 -12.17 -8.09
CA ASP A 571 7.20 -12.09 -6.64
C ASP A 571 6.05 -12.91 -6.00
N ARG A 572 5.11 -13.48 -6.77
CA ARG A 572 3.88 -14.13 -6.26
C ARG A 572 3.88 -15.66 -6.21
N GLY A 573 5.00 -16.35 -6.48
CA GLY A 573 5.07 -17.82 -6.36
C GLY A 573 4.07 -18.61 -7.24
N ILE A 574 3.48 -17.98 -8.25
CA ILE A 574 2.74 -18.67 -9.31
C ILE A 574 3.80 -19.34 -10.16
N GLU A 575 3.68 -20.65 -10.44
CA GLU A 575 4.56 -21.34 -11.40
C GLU A 575 4.42 -20.67 -12.78
N CYS A 576 5.23 -19.65 -13.06
CA CYS A 576 5.45 -19.14 -14.42
C CYS A 576 6.15 -20.30 -15.17
N VAL A 577 5.49 -20.90 -16.15
CA VAL A 577 6.07 -21.99 -16.95
C VAL A 577 7.02 -21.38 -17.99
N ASP A 578 8.31 -21.53 -17.68
CA ASP A 578 9.51 -21.36 -18.52
C ASP A 578 10.03 -19.93 -18.89
N ASN A 579 11.23 -19.64 -18.35
CA ASN A 579 12.37 -18.97 -19.01
C ASN A 579 12.43 -17.44 -19.25
N ILE A 580 11.78 -16.59 -18.45
CA ILE A 580 12.03 -15.12 -18.50
C ILE A 580 12.46 -14.51 -17.15
N CYS A 581 13.20 -15.28 -16.34
CA CYS A 581 13.99 -14.72 -15.24
C CYS A 581 15.44 -15.21 -15.40
N GLY A 582 16.24 -14.43 -16.12
CA GLY A 582 17.62 -14.79 -16.46
C GLY A 582 18.52 -14.87 -15.24
N GLY A 583 18.85 -16.09 -14.82
CA GLY A 583 19.94 -16.41 -13.92
C GLY A 583 20.72 -17.61 -14.45
N SER A 584 21.78 -17.35 -15.21
CA SER A 584 22.66 -18.38 -15.76
C SER A 584 23.33 -19.19 -14.65
N SER A 585 23.13 -20.51 -14.63
CA SER A 585 24.18 -21.44 -14.25
C SER A 585 23.96 -22.81 -14.89
N SER A 586 24.83 -23.12 -15.85
CA SER A 586 25.10 -24.45 -16.36
C SER A 586 25.53 -25.39 -15.23
N ALA A 587 24.89 -26.55 -15.11
CA ALA A 587 25.54 -27.77 -14.64
C ALA A 587 24.83 -29.00 -15.25
N GLU A 588 25.65 -29.82 -15.87
CA GLU A 588 25.30 -31.00 -16.66
C GLU A 588 24.80 -32.18 -15.81
N GLY A 589 23.94 -33.00 -16.43
CA GLY A 589 24.00 -34.46 -16.32
C GLY A 589 23.04 -35.13 -15.34
N VAL A 590 22.08 -35.91 -15.85
CA VAL A 590 22.19 -37.38 -15.95
C VAL A 590 21.16 -37.88 -16.96
N CYS A 591 21.66 -38.42 -18.08
CA CYS A 591 20.90 -39.30 -18.98
C CYS A 591 20.68 -40.66 -18.31
N CYS A 592 19.44 -41.15 -18.32
CA CYS A 592 19.14 -42.59 -18.39
C CYS A 592 17.67 -42.81 -18.77
N LEU A 593 17.38 -43.00 -20.06
CA LEU A 593 16.28 -43.88 -20.47
C LEU A 593 16.53 -44.43 -21.87
N LEU A 594 16.55 -45.75 -21.93
CA LEU A 594 16.77 -46.61 -23.07
C LEU A 594 15.61 -46.48 -24.07
N GLY A 595 15.91 -46.15 -25.32
CA GLY A 595 15.00 -46.25 -26.45
C GLY A 595 15.73 -46.86 -27.66
N VAL A 596 15.61 -48.17 -27.82
CA VAL A 596 16.05 -48.91 -29.01
C VAL A 596 14.93 -48.81 -30.05
N PHE A 597 15.20 -48.25 -31.23
CA PHE A 597 14.99 -48.87 -32.56
C PHE A 597 15.24 -47.86 -33.71
N SER A 598 16.33 -48.12 -34.45
CA SER A 598 16.54 -48.03 -35.92
C SER A 598 16.01 -46.86 -36.78
N VAL A 599 16.97 -46.00 -37.20
CA VAL A 599 17.36 -45.47 -38.55
C VAL A 599 16.66 -46.03 -39.84
N PRO A 600 16.83 -45.44 -41.07
CA PRO A 600 17.49 -44.18 -41.51
C PRO A 600 16.87 -43.39 -42.71
N ALA A 601 17.54 -42.26 -43.06
CA ALA A 601 17.76 -41.68 -44.41
C ALA A 601 16.63 -40.81 -45.01
N MET A 602 16.84 -39.72 -45.76
CA MET A 602 17.94 -39.16 -46.56
C MET A 602 17.55 -37.67 -46.83
N ALA A 603 18.40 -36.65 -46.63
CA ALA A 603 19.35 -36.05 -47.57
C ALA A 603 18.89 -34.79 -48.34
N LEU A 604 19.81 -33.79 -48.37
CA LEU A 604 20.00 -32.69 -49.34
C LEU A 604 18.97 -31.53 -49.30
N GLY A 605 19.31 -30.25 -49.38
CA GLY A 605 20.57 -29.56 -49.60
C GLY A 605 20.33 -28.15 -50.20
N THR A 606 21.00 -27.14 -49.64
CA THR A 606 21.60 -25.94 -50.27
C THR A 606 20.77 -24.86 -51.01
N GLY A 607 21.08 -23.60 -50.67
CA GLY A 607 21.00 -22.40 -51.54
C GLY A 607 20.76 -21.07 -50.77
N ILE A 608 21.78 -20.31 -50.34
CA ILE A 608 22.40 -19.11 -51.01
C ILE A 608 21.45 -17.88 -51.02
N LEU A 609 21.81 -16.61 -50.76
CA LEU A 609 22.96 -15.85 -50.24
C LEU A 609 22.52 -14.36 -50.23
N LEU A 610 22.91 -13.61 -49.19
CA LEU A 610 23.13 -12.16 -49.03
C LEU A 610 22.60 -11.14 -50.08
N LEU A 611 21.98 -10.06 -49.59
CA LEU A 611 22.46 -8.69 -49.84
C LEU A 611 21.91 -7.70 -48.80
N ALA A 612 22.85 -7.02 -48.13
CA ALA A 612 22.61 -5.91 -47.21
C ALA A 612 22.60 -4.58 -47.95
N VAL A 613 21.71 -3.66 -47.56
CA VAL A 613 21.88 -2.21 -47.74
C VAL A 613 21.31 -1.52 -46.49
N GLY A 614 22.16 -0.83 -45.74
CA GLY A 614 21.79 -0.06 -44.57
C GLY A 614 21.30 1.35 -44.92
N TYR A 615 20.56 1.97 -43.99
CA TYR A 615 20.36 3.43 -43.99
C TYR A 615 20.27 3.99 -42.55
N ILE A 616 21.39 4.60 -42.18
CA ILE A 616 21.69 5.77 -41.33
C ILE A 616 20.58 6.39 -40.45
N PHE A 617 20.93 6.57 -39.17
CA PHE A 617 20.30 7.37 -38.11
C PHE A 617 20.12 8.86 -38.46
N TYR A 618 19.03 9.48 -37.98
CA TYR A 618 18.97 10.92 -37.76
C TYR A 618 18.55 11.24 -36.32
N ARG A 619 19.43 11.94 -35.60
CA ARG A 619 19.26 12.49 -34.24
C ARG A 619 19.24 14.01 -34.40
N LYS A 620 18.25 14.71 -33.85
CA LYS A 620 18.25 16.18 -33.77
C LYS A 620 18.08 16.63 -32.32
N LYS A 621 19.01 17.48 -31.89
CA LYS A 621 19.21 18.09 -30.57
C LYS A 621 18.66 19.53 -30.54
N GLY A 622 18.42 20.03 -29.32
CA GLY A 622 18.64 21.43 -28.91
C GLY A 622 17.44 21.99 -28.13
N ASN A 623 17.55 22.50 -26.90
CA ASN A 623 18.71 22.93 -26.11
C ASN A 623 18.73 22.30 -24.72
#